data_AF-A0A940DEW4-F1
#
_entry.id   AF-A0A940DEW4-F1
#
_cell.length_a   1.000
_cell.length_b   1.000
_cell.length_c   1.000
_cell.angle_alpha   90.00
_cell.angle_beta   90.00
_cell.angle_gamma   90.00
#
_symmetry.space_group_name_H-M   'P 1'
#
loop_
_entity.id
_entity.type
_entity.pdbx_description
1 polymer ?
#
loop_
_entity_poly.entity_id
_entity_poly.type
_entity_poly.pdbx_seq_one_letter_code
_entity_poly.pdbx_strand_id
1 'polypeptide(L)'
;MLAGFCCVFAAVRGADALYIGTSVSYGENWNLWDNVEIDDDVTVNADDINVNLSVTIVNNGVINGNINVAPGRIVKIRNSGVINGSIDVADGGRLVQLIQNSADVTKINTTDGFDVFVDNASGISLVDLGNIANGANNIIIENSNLILDGNASIKSNTPIELVGDVSLYVEDTENLTDGPVLSNVRGDGMLHVFGGDAGSLYRLTARVADGNLYMDYVRDTDYARVLDNKNLGNFLNDLRKSNANDKLLAALDGAKDIDELNAIMSQSMRLAPMKLMTSVRMLNFTEMSRVRARGDYMSLMPVALFADGMDALGGAIERTYGVGDTITLGIAGYVFSLNQSDDFEEYKSALYGGNVHIAYFDDDIFARALAGISVANFNIDSVFNGTDTVSNPMGLSVYSVADFGFVFDVAQNVEVVPFVRGGVDYANIAKLTDTEFVAAAGANLLVDFAGYDLKYKYGFGIAADIRGMFNVDAEMHILSPNDGFAGTVSVGAVYDDIVGFGVKVGLSAAATF
;
A
#
# COMPACT_ATOMS: atom_id res chain seq x y z
N MET A 1 -72.79 31.65 50.58
CA MET A 1 -72.24 32.29 49.36
C MET A 1 -71.55 31.18 48.58
N LEU A 2 -71.93 31.03 47.32
CA LEU A 2 -71.78 29.83 46.51
C LEU A 2 -70.33 29.44 46.20
N ALA A 3 -70.16 28.12 46.04
CA ALA A 3 -68.98 27.42 45.56
C ALA A 3 -68.56 27.86 44.15
N GLY A 4 -67.26 27.85 43.91
CA GLY A 4 -66.65 27.85 42.58
C GLY A 4 -65.64 26.71 42.51
N PHE A 5 -66.12 25.55 42.06
CA PHE A 5 -65.28 24.49 41.52
C PHE A 5 -64.40 25.10 40.40
N CYS A 6 -63.08 24.97 40.50
CA CYS A 6 -62.25 24.91 39.31
C CYS A 6 -61.79 23.46 39.16
N CYS A 7 -62.45 22.77 38.25
CA CYS A 7 -62.17 21.41 37.88
C CYS A 7 -60.73 21.30 37.37
N VAL A 8 -59.90 20.50 38.06
CA VAL A 8 -58.70 19.91 37.46
C VAL A 8 -59.19 18.73 36.63
N PHE A 9 -59.26 18.89 35.32
CA PHE A 9 -59.40 17.79 34.38
C PHE A 9 -58.23 17.85 33.40
N ALA A 10 -57.23 17.02 33.66
CA ALA A 10 -56.35 16.44 32.65
C ALA A 10 -55.76 15.13 33.21
N ALA A 11 -56.64 14.18 33.55
CA ALA A 11 -56.25 12.78 33.66
C ALA A 11 -57.05 12.05 32.59
N VAL A 12 -56.44 11.85 31.41
CA VAL A 12 -57.01 10.96 30.40
C VAL A 12 -56.84 9.54 30.93
N ARG A 13 -57.83 9.05 31.69
CA ARG A 13 -57.93 7.63 32.05
C ARG A 13 -58.23 6.85 30.77
N GLY A 14 -57.17 6.32 30.17
CA GLY A 14 -57.22 5.58 28.92
C GLY A 14 -55.85 5.43 28.22
N ALA A 15 -54.82 6.13 28.67
CA ALA A 15 -53.45 5.97 28.18
C ALA A 15 -52.63 5.08 29.15
N ASP A 16 -51.67 4.32 28.60
CA ASP A 16 -50.69 3.51 29.35
C ASP A 16 -49.72 4.36 30.23
N ALA A 17 -49.92 5.69 30.24
CA ALA A 17 -49.23 6.68 31.05
C ALA A 17 -50.13 7.88 31.38
N LEU A 18 -49.94 8.47 32.56
CA LEU A 18 -50.47 9.77 32.97
C LEU A 18 -49.60 10.88 32.37
N TYR A 19 -50.16 11.66 31.44
CA TYR A 19 -49.48 12.81 30.84
C TYR A 19 -49.83 14.12 31.57
N ILE A 20 -48.81 14.93 31.88
CA ILE A 20 -48.91 16.23 32.55
C ILE A 20 -48.34 17.31 31.62
N GLY A 21 -49.22 17.97 30.86
CA GLY A 21 -48.87 19.05 29.93
C GLY A 21 -49.07 20.48 30.48
N THR A 22 -49.38 20.62 31.77
CA THR A 22 -49.53 21.92 32.43
C THR A 22 -49.04 21.83 33.87
N SER A 23 -48.46 22.89 34.43
CA SER A 23 -47.99 22.90 35.81
C SER A 23 -49.08 22.56 36.83
N VAL A 24 -48.78 21.65 37.76
CA VAL A 24 -49.72 21.14 38.77
C VAL A 24 -49.07 21.15 40.15
N SER A 25 -49.87 21.39 41.19
CA SER A 25 -49.49 21.22 42.59
C SER A 25 -50.39 20.16 43.23
N TYR A 26 -49.78 19.08 43.73
CA TYR A 26 -50.47 17.96 44.40
C TYR A 26 -50.48 18.09 45.93
N GLY A 27 -49.89 19.16 46.48
CA GLY A 27 -49.82 19.39 47.93
C GLY A 27 -48.78 18.49 48.61
N GLU A 28 -49.12 17.92 49.78
CA GLU A 28 -48.18 17.13 50.59
C GLU A 28 -47.79 15.80 49.93
N ASN A 29 -48.71 15.14 49.21
CA ASN A 29 -48.47 13.78 48.71
C ASN A 29 -49.05 13.55 47.31
N TRP A 30 -48.24 13.00 46.41
CA TRP A 30 -48.67 12.48 45.11
C TRP A 30 -48.37 10.97 45.03
N ASN A 31 -49.39 10.15 44.77
CA ASN A 31 -49.21 8.70 44.64
C ASN A 31 -49.20 8.30 43.16
N LEU A 32 -48.11 7.68 42.72
CA LEU A 32 -47.94 7.16 41.37
C LEU A 32 -48.37 5.69 41.29
N TRP A 33 -49.30 5.42 40.39
CA TRP A 33 -49.86 4.10 40.10
C TRP A 33 -49.63 3.67 38.64
N ASP A 34 -49.47 4.63 37.74
CA ASP A 34 -49.26 4.40 36.31
C ASP A 34 -47.94 5.08 35.90
N ASN A 35 -47.45 4.76 34.70
CA ASN A 35 -46.34 5.52 34.11
C ASN A 35 -46.69 7.01 34.03
N VAL A 36 -45.70 7.89 34.05
CA VAL A 36 -45.91 9.32 34.02
C VAL A 36 -45.05 9.95 32.94
N GLU A 37 -45.62 10.91 32.23
CA GLU A 37 -44.90 11.78 31.31
C GLU A 37 -45.17 13.24 31.67
N ILE A 38 -44.10 13.99 31.91
CA ILE A 38 -44.13 15.42 32.25
C ILE A 38 -43.51 16.18 31.09
N ASP A 39 -44.29 17.08 30.51
CA ASP A 39 -43.86 17.83 29.34
C ASP A 39 -42.78 18.88 29.66
N ASP A 40 -42.18 19.42 28.61
CA ASP A 40 -41.28 20.56 28.75
C ASP A 40 -42.02 21.78 29.33
N ASP A 41 -41.28 22.68 30.00
CA ASP A 41 -41.80 23.88 30.69
C ASP A 41 -42.89 23.64 31.77
N VAL A 42 -43.19 22.38 32.11
CA VAL A 42 -44.14 22.02 33.18
C VAL A 42 -43.43 21.94 34.53
N THR A 43 -44.03 22.49 35.57
CA THR A 43 -43.59 22.30 36.96
C THR A 43 -44.59 21.46 37.73
N VAL A 44 -44.14 20.33 38.28
CA VAL A 44 -44.90 19.51 39.22
C VAL A 44 -44.39 19.77 40.63
N ASN A 45 -45.28 20.21 41.52
CA ASN A 45 -44.96 20.44 42.93
C ASN A 45 -45.70 19.42 43.80
N ALA A 46 -44.96 18.63 44.58
CA ALA A 46 -45.46 17.74 45.61
C ALA A 46 -44.38 17.59 46.69
N ASP A 47 -44.70 17.60 47.99
CA ASP A 47 -43.64 17.40 48.99
C ASP A 47 -43.05 15.97 48.87
N ASP A 48 -43.93 14.96 48.79
CA ASP A 48 -43.58 13.56 48.59
C ASP A 48 -44.30 12.93 47.37
N ILE A 49 -43.55 12.23 46.54
CA ILE A 49 -44.02 11.48 45.35
C ILE A 49 -43.82 9.99 45.63
N ASN A 50 -44.90 9.29 45.99
CA ASN A 50 -44.87 7.90 46.42
C ASN A 50 -45.13 6.96 45.23
N VAL A 51 -44.13 6.16 44.87
CA VAL A 51 -44.19 5.19 43.78
C VAL A 51 -44.59 3.82 44.31
N ASN A 52 -45.87 3.47 44.15
CA ASN A 52 -46.45 2.27 44.74
C ASN A 52 -46.42 1.04 43.81
N LEU A 53 -46.20 1.25 42.51
CA LEU A 53 -46.07 0.23 41.48
C LEU A 53 -44.79 0.45 40.67
N SER A 54 -44.34 -0.59 39.95
CA SER A 54 -43.22 -0.42 39.03
C SER A 54 -43.67 0.42 37.83
N VAL A 55 -43.07 1.58 37.64
CA VAL A 55 -43.49 2.58 36.65
C VAL A 55 -42.29 3.19 35.94
N THR A 56 -42.56 3.80 34.80
CA THR A 56 -41.64 4.66 34.07
C THR A 56 -42.05 6.11 34.25
N ILE A 57 -41.10 6.96 34.62
CA ILE A 57 -41.26 8.41 34.73
C ILE A 57 -40.43 9.04 33.61
N VAL A 58 -41.09 9.74 32.71
CA VAL A 58 -40.47 10.58 31.68
C VAL A 58 -40.59 12.02 32.13
N ASN A 59 -39.48 12.67 32.43
CA ASN A 59 -39.46 14.05 32.89
C ASN A 59 -38.68 14.95 31.92
N ASN A 60 -39.41 15.81 31.22
CA ASN A 60 -38.83 16.89 30.41
C ASN A 60 -38.94 18.26 31.12
N GLY A 61 -39.72 18.35 32.21
CA GLY A 61 -39.99 19.57 32.96
C GLY A 61 -39.26 19.63 34.30
N VAL A 62 -39.89 20.21 35.32
CA VAL A 62 -39.34 20.36 36.68
C VAL A 62 -40.20 19.60 37.69
N ILE A 63 -39.58 18.67 38.43
CA ILE A 63 -40.18 17.99 39.58
C ILE A 63 -39.61 18.59 40.86
N ASN A 64 -40.48 19.22 41.65
CA ASN A 64 -40.17 19.68 43.01
C ASN A 64 -40.83 18.72 44.00
N GLY A 65 -40.02 17.87 44.63
CA GLY A 65 -40.48 16.85 45.60
C GLY A 65 -39.52 15.68 45.73
N ASN A 66 -39.58 14.98 46.88
CA ASN A 66 -38.84 13.74 47.06
C ASN A 66 -39.60 12.58 46.39
N ILE A 67 -38.88 11.67 45.73
CA ILE A 67 -39.47 10.49 45.09
C ILE A 67 -39.18 9.27 45.96
N ASN A 68 -40.23 8.69 46.55
CA ASN A 68 -40.15 7.55 47.47
C ASN A 68 -40.59 6.28 46.75
N VAL A 69 -39.67 5.34 46.52
CA VAL A 69 -39.96 4.06 45.85
C VAL A 69 -40.31 2.98 46.86
N ALA A 70 -41.49 2.39 46.73
CA ALA A 70 -41.94 1.32 47.63
C ALA A 70 -41.10 0.02 47.48
N PRO A 71 -41.06 -0.84 48.52
CA PRO A 71 -40.29 -2.09 48.50
C PRO A 71 -40.63 -3.00 47.31
N GLY A 72 -39.61 -3.58 46.68
CA GLY A 72 -39.77 -4.51 45.56
C GLY A 72 -40.27 -3.88 44.25
N ARG A 73 -40.26 -2.54 44.14
CA ARG A 73 -40.68 -1.82 42.92
C ARG A 73 -39.48 -1.37 42.10
N ILE A 74 -39.67 -1.35 40.78
CA ILE A 74 -38.68 -0.86 39.83
C ILE A 74 -39.19 0.45 39.26
N VAL A 75 -38.39 1.51 39.40
CA VAL A 75 -38.68 2.81 38.79
C VAL A 75 -37.66 3.07 37.71
N LYS A 76 -38.16 3.27 36.49
CA LYS A 76 -37.34 3.71 35.36
C LYS A 76 -37.56 5.21 35.17
N ILE A 77 -36.50 6.00 35.12
CA ILE A 77 -36.60 7.45 34.95
C ILE A 77 -35.83 7.86 33.70
N ARG A 78 -36.52 8.41 32.70
CA ARG A 78 -35.90 9.17 31.61
C ARG A 78 -35.99 10.64 31.96
N ASN A 79 -34.87 11.26 32.34
CA ASN A 79 -34.88 12.64 32.85
C ASN A 79 -34.07 13.56 31.94
N SER A 80 -34.77 14.32 31.09
CA SER A 80 -34.21 15.43 30.32
C SER A 80 -34.41 16.79 31.00
N GLY A 81 -35.22 16.84 32.07
CA GLY A 81 -35.53 18.02 32.88
C GLY A 81 -34.78 18.06 34.22
N VAL A 82 -35.39 18.70 35.23
CA VAL A 82 -34.81 18.91 36.56
C VAL A 82 -35.63 18.19 37.64
N ILE A 83 -34.95 17.47 38.53
CA ILE A 83 -35.55 16.90 39.75
C ILE A 83 -34.86 17.55 40.95
N ASN A 84 -35.61 18.36 41.70
CA ASN A 84 -35.06 19.16 42.82
C ASN A 84 -35.09 18.43 44.19
N GLY A 85 -35.61 17.20 44.27
CA GLY A 85 -35.64 16.38 45.48
C GLY A 85 -34.69 15.18 45.45
N SER A 86 -34.66 14.41 46.55
CA SER A 86 -33.98 13.10 46.59
C SER A 86 -34.87 12.00 46.04
N ILE A 87 -34.25 10.94 45.52
CA ILE A 87 -34.92 9.67 45.24
C ILE A 87 -34.48 8.66 46.28
N ASP A 88 -35.42 8.22 47.10
CA ASP A 88 -35.20 7.27 48.19
C ASP A 88 -35.82 5.92 47.82
N VAL A 89 -35.02 4.85 47.83
CA VAL A 89 -35.42 3.53 47.32
C VAL A 89 -35.52 2.54 48.49
N ALA A 90 -36.74 2.14 48.83
CA ALA A 90 -36.93 1.19 49.93
C ALA A 90 -36.39 -0.22 49.59
N ASP A 91 -36.16 -1.04 50.62
CA ASP A 91 -35.56 -2.37 50.52
C ASP A 91 -36.10 -3.23 49.37
N GLY A 92 -35.19 -3.73 48.54
CA GLY A 92 -35.50 -4.55 47.37
C GLY A 92 -36.11 -3.79 46.19
N GLY A 93 -36.28 -2.47 46.29
CA GLY A 93 -36.57 -1.59 45.16
C GLY A 93 -35.36 -1.39 44.26
N ARG A 94 -35.58 -0.88 43.04
CA ARG A 94 -34.53 -0.60 42.06
C ARG A 94 -34.82 0.68 41.30
N LEU A 95 -33.84 1.57 41.24
CA LEU A 95 -33.86 2.78 40.42
C LEU A 95 -33.03 2.55 39.16
N VAL A 96 -33.62 2.84 37.99
CA VAL A 96 -32.95 2.76 36.69
C VAL A 96 -33.08 4.10 36.00
N GLN A 97 -31.97 4.75 35.68
CA GLN A 97 -31.94 5.89 34.78
C GLN A 97 -31.93 5.39 33.33
N LEU A 98 -32.94 5.77 32.56
CA LEU A 98 -33.05 5.46 31.14
C LEU A 98 -32.45 6.62 30.33
N ILE A 99 -31.53 6.30 29.41
CA ILE A 99 -30.86 7.27 28.54
C ILE A 99 -31.10 6.87 27.09
N GLN A 100 -31.73 7.75 26.33
CA GLN A 100 -32.00 7.57 24.89
C GLN A 100 -31.36 8.68 24.05
N ASN A 101 -31.05 9.82 24.67
CA ASN A 101 -30.37 10.94 24.03
C ASN A 101 -29.49 11.69 25.06
N SER A 102 -28.68 12.64 24.60
CA SER A 102 -27.74 13.38 25.44
C SER A 102 -28.41 14.21 26.53
N ALA A 103 -29.64 14.69 26.31
CA ALA A 103 -30.36 15.45 27.33
C ALA A 103 -30.78 14.58 28.52
N ASP A 104 -30.90 13.26 28.34
CA ASP A 104 -31.25 12.32 29.42
C ASP A 104 -30.09 12.06 30.40
N VAL A 105 -28.87 12.47 30.03
CA VAL A 105 -27.65 12.26 30.82
C VAL A 105 -27.55 13.32 31.93
N THR A 106 -28.46 13.20 32.89
CA THR A 106 -28.58 14.11 34.03
C THR A 106 -28.16 13.42 35.33
N LYS A 107 -27.62 14.18 36.28
CA LYS A 107 -27.29 13.62 37.59
C LYS A 107 -28.57 13.45 38.41
N ILE A 108 -28.88 12.22 38.81
CA ILE A 108 -29.96 11.93 39.75
C ILE A 108 -29.41 11.94 41.17
N ASN A 109 -30.09 12.66 42.07
CA ASN A 109 -29.75 12.68 43.49
C ASN A 109 -30.48 11.54 44.20
N THR A 110 -29.75 10.52 44.60
CA THR A 110 -30.30 9.37 45.33
C THR A 110 -29.35 8.97 46.46
N THR A 111 -29.94 8.55 47.58
CA THR A 111 -29.23 8.04 48.75
C THR A 111 -28.79 6.59 48.57
N ASP A 112 -29.48 5.86 47.69
CA ASP A 112 -29.21 4.47 47.30
C ASP A 112 -28.52 4.42 45.93
N GLY A 113 -27.83 3.33 45.60
CA GLY A 113 -27.24 3.17 44.26
C GLY A 113 -28.31 2.99 43.18
N PHE A 114 -28.02 3.41 41.95
CA PHE A 114 -28.92 3.30 40.80
C PHE A 114 -28.26 2.56 39.63
N ASP A 115 -29.04 2.05 38.67
CA ASP A 115 -28.49 1.53 37.42
C ASP A 115 -28.70 2.53 36.29
N VAL A 116 -27.76 2.57 35.35
CA VAL A 116 -27.89 3.32 34.10
C VAL A 116 -28.21 2.34 32.98
N PHE A 117 -29.24 2.64 32.20
CA PHE A 117 -29.62 1.86 31.02
C PHE A 117 -29.67 2.79 29.82
N VAL A 118 -28.69 2.64 28.93
CA VAL A 118 -28.59 3.36 27.66
C VAL A 118 -29.22 2.46 26.59
N ASP A 119 -30.35 2.89 26.03
CA ASP A 119 -31.17 2.05 25.17
C ASP A 119 -31.51 2.77 23.87
N ASN A 120 -31.14 2.17 22.73
CA ASN A 120 -31.36 2.71 21.39
C ASN A 120 -30.92 4.18 21.26
N ALA A 121 -29.88 4.56 21.98
CA ALA A 121 -29.41 5.92 22.06
C ALA A 121 -28.47 6.25 20.90
N SER A 122 -28.52 7.48 20.41
CA SER A 122 -27.64 7.94 19.34
C SER A 122 -26.79 9.11 19.80
N GLY A 123 -25.47 8.96 19.68
CA GLY A 123 -24.51 10.05 19.88
C GLY A 123 -24.31 10.41 21.35
N ILE A 124 -24.30 9.41 22.24
CA ILE A 124 -24.05 9.66 23.67
C ILE A 124 -22.55 9.76 23.92
N SER A 125 -22.10 10.90 24.45
CA SER A 125 -20.71 11.08 24.86
C SER A 125 -20.33 10.14 26.01
N LEU A 126 -19.18 9.49 25.89
CA LEU A 126 -18.58 8.72 26.99
C LEU A 126 -18.17 9.61 28.16
N VAL A 127 -17.87 10.90 27.94
CA VAL A 127 -17.60 11.87 29.02
C VAL A 127 -18.86 12.05 29.86
N ASP A 128 -20.00 12.27 29.20
CA ASP A 128 -21.28 12.50 29.87
C ASP A 128 -21.71 11.26 30.65
N LEU A 129 -21.59 10.06 30.08
CA LEU A 129 -21.83 8.81 30.79
C LEU A 129 -20.86 8.63 31.96
N GLY A 130 -19.58 8.97 31.80
CA GLY A 130 -18.59 8.94 32.87
C GLY A 130 -18.94 9.85 34.05
N ASN A 131 -19.52 11.03 33.78
CA ASN A 131 -19.94 11.98 34.81
C ASN A 131 -21.08 11.43 35.69
N ILE A 132 -22.00 10.66 35.11
CA ILE A 132 -23.11 10.04 35.85
C ILE A 132 -22.77 8.64 36.39
N ALA A 133 -21.69 8.01 35.91
CA ALA A 133 -21.23 6.70 36.39
C ALA A 133 -20.86 6.71 37.88
N ASN A 134 -20.48 7.87 38.42
CA ASN A 134 -20.17 8.05 39.83
C ASN A 134 -21.44 7.93 40.70
N GLY A 135 -21.67 6.73 41.24
CA GLY A 135 -22.85 6.38 42.03
C GLY A 135 -23.75 5.32 41.38
N ALA A 136 -23.46 4.95 40.13
CA ALA A 136 -24.15 3.87 39.45
C ALA A 136 -23.60 2.49 39.90
N ASN A 137 -24.51 1.54 40.12
CA ASN A 137 -24.23 0.14 40.44
C ASN A 137 -23.86 -0.66 39.19
N ASN A 138 -24.49 -0.38 38.05
CA ASN A 138 -24.25 -1.01 36.75
C ASN A 138 -24.59 -0.01 35.63
N ILE A 139 -23.87 -0.07 34.52
CA ILE A 139 -24.20 0.63 33.28
C ILE A 139 -24.47 -0.43 32.22
N ILE A 140 -25.66 -0.43 31.63
CA ILE A 140 -26.04 -1.34 30.54
C ILE A 140 -26.20 -0.49 29.29
N ILE A 141 -25.49 -0.85 28.22
CA ILE A 141 -25.53 -0.17 26.93
C ILE A 141 -26.07 -1.15 25.89
N GLU A 142 -27.28 -0.88 25.39
CA GLU A 142 -27.99 -1.75 24.47
C GLU A 142 -28.30 -1.03 23.16
N ASN A 143 -27.89 -1.64 22.03
CA ASN A 143 -28.21 -1.19 20.67
C ASN A 143 -27.98 0.32 20.44
N SER A 144 -26.87 0.85 20.97
CA SER A 144 -26.64 2.29 21.08
C SER A 144 -25.33 2.74 20.43
N ASN A 145 -25.29 4.01 20.01
CA ASN A 145 -24.13 4.67 19.45
C ASN A 145 -23.52 5.63 20.47
N LEU A 146 -22.26 5.40 20.81
CA LEU A 146 -21.47 6.19 21.74
C LEU A 146 -20.43 7.01 20.98
N ILE A 147 -20.06 8.16 21.55
CA ILE A 147 -18.99 9.02 21.04
C ILE A 147 -17.86 9.06 22.08
N LEU A 148 -16.64 8.78 21.62
CA LEU A 148 -15.40 8.96 22.35
C LEU A 148 -14.82 10.33 22.01
N ASP A 149 -15.14 11.30 22.86
CA ASP A 149 -14.66 12.68 22.74
C ASP A 149 -13.25 12.80 23.35
N GLY A 150 -12.21 12.89 22.50
CA GLY A 150 -10.82 13.06 22.94
C GLY A 150 -10.33 11.95 23.89
N ASN A 151 -9.72 12.34 25.02
CA ASN A 151 -9.10 11.41 25.99
C ASN A 151 -10.09 10.86 27.02
N ALA A 152 -11.38 10.91 26.71
CA ALA A 152 -12.41 10.43 27.60
C ALA A 152 -12.19 8.94 27.92
N SER A 153 -12.23 8.60 29.20
CA SER A 153 -12.20 7.21 29.62
C SER A 153 -13.13 7.04 30.80
N ILE A 154 -13.99 6.01 30.76
CA ILE A 154 -14.80 5.63 31.92
C ILE A 154 -13.95 4.66 32.74
N LYS A 155 -13.10 5.22 33.59
CA LYS A 155 -12.31 4.48 34.58
C LYS A 155 -13.12 4.31 35.87
N SER A 156 -14.26 3.63 35.75
CA SER A 156 -15.14 3.37 36.89
C SER A 156 -14.99 1.94 37.41
N ASN A 157 -15.16 1.76 38.72
CA ASN A 157 -15.39 0.44 39.32
C ASN A 157 -16.78 -0.13 38.98
N THR A 158 -17.67 0.71 38.42
CA THR A 158 -19.00 0.30 37.96
C THR A 158 -18.86 -0.63 36.75
N PRO A 159 -19.45 -1.84 36.80
CA PRO A 159 -19.51 -2.73 35.65
C PRO A 159 -20.26 -2.09 34.47
N ILE A 160 -19.74 -2.29 33.27
CA ILE A 160 -20.33 -1.82 32.00
C ILE A 160 -20.70 -3.05 31.17
N GLU A 161 -21.98 -3.23 30.87
CA GLU A 161 -22.50 -4.36 30.12
C GLU A 161 -22.92 -3.92 28.71
N LEU A 162 -22.27 -4.48 27.70
CA LEU A 162 -22.59 -4.24 26.28
C LEU A 162 -23.54 -5.33 25.77
N VAL A 163 -24.70 -4.93 25.25
CA VAL A 163 -25.76 -5.83 24.78
C VAL A 163 -26.18 -5.43 23.37
N GLY A 164 -26.39 -6.43 22.49
CA GLY A 164 -26.78 -6.17 21.11
C GLY A 164 -25.69 -5.47 20.30
N ASP A 165 -26.07 -4.55 19.41
CA ASP A 165 -25.14 -3.85 18.51
C ASP A 165 -24.75 -2.48 19.06
N VAL A 166 -23.54 -2.35 19.60
CA VAL A 166 -23.02 -1.09 20.14
C VAL A 166 -21.98 -0.51 19.18
N SER A 167 -22.13 0.76 18.82
CA SER A 167 -21.13 1.47 18.01
C SER A 167 -20.39 2.51 18.84
N LEU A 168 -19.08 2.61 18.65
CA LEU A 168 -18.23 3.63 19.25
C LEU A 168 -17.59 4.48 18.15
N TYR A 169 -17.88 5.77 18.14
CA TYR A 169 -17.30 6.75 17.22
C TYR A 169 -16.19 7.52 17.92
N VAL A 170 -14.98 7.47 17.38
CA VAL A 170 -13.79 8.15 17.92
C VAL A 170 -13.55 9.42 17.11
N GLU A 171 -13.84 10.58 17.72
CA GLU A 171 -13.74 11.88 17.04
C GLU A 171 -12.28 12.31 16.83
N ASP A 172 -11.42 12.05 17.82
CA ASP A 172 -10.02 12.45 17.81
C ASP A 172 -9.10 11.26 18.07
N THR A 173 -8.63 10.67 16.98
CA THR A 173 -7.72 9.54 16.98
C THR A 173 -6.33 9.94 17.50
N GLU A 174 -5.85 11.14 17.21
CA GLU A 174 -4.48 11.55 17.53
C GLU A 174 -4.20 11.62 19.03
N ASN A 175 -5.23 11.88 19.84
CA ASN A 175 -5.09 12.05 21.28
C ASN A 175 -5.43 10.78 22.10
N LEU A 176 -5.73 9.65 21.46
CA LEU A 176 -6.02 8.40 22.17
C LEU A 176 -4.89 8.03 23.15
N THR A 177 -5.26 7.82 24.41
CA THR A 177 -4.32 7.42 25.46
C THR A 177 -4.03 5.92 25.41
N ASP A 178 -2.82 5.49 25.78
CA ASP A 178 -2.44 4.08 25.94
C ASP A 178 -3.23 3.31 27.03
N GLY A 179 -4.17 3.96 27.72
CA GLY A 179 -5.00 3.38 28.78
C GLY A 179 -6.32 2.79 28.27
N PRO A 180 -7.05 2.05 29.13
CA PRO A 180 -8.37 1.55 28.77
C PRO A 180 -9.36 2.71 28.58
N VAL A 181 -10.15 2.64 27.51
CA VAL A 181 -11.22 3.58 27.20
C VAL A 181 -12.46 3.29 28.05
N LEU A 182 -12.77 2.01 28.27
CA LEU A 182 -13.79 1.56 29.21
C LEU A 182 -13.21 0.50 30.14
N SER A 183 -13.50 0.63 31.43
CA SER A 183 -13.13 -0.37 32.44
C SER A 183 -14.34 -1.18 32.90
N ASN A 184 -14.08 -2.41 33.38
CA ASN A 184 -15.09 -3.36 33.86
C ASN A 184 -16.18 -3.71 32.82
N VAL A 185 -15.77 -3.81 31.56
CA VAL A 185 -16.60 -4.21 30.42
C VAL A 185 -16.90 -5.71 30.46
N ARG A 186 -18.18 -6.04 30.29
CA ARG A 186 -18.74 -7.39 30.18
C ARG A 186 -19.89 -7.41 29.17
N GLY A 187 -20.47 -8.58 28.93
CA GLY A 187 -21.60 -8.77 28.02
C GLY A 187 -21.23 -9.58 26.77
N ASP A 188 -22.23 -9.86 25.94
CA ASP A 188 -22.13 -10.63 24.70
C ASP A 188 -22.52 -9.82 23.44
N GLY A 189 -22.72 -8.51 23.59
CA GLY A 189 -22.97 -7.59 22.47
C GLY A 189 -21.79 -7.47 21.50
N MET A 190 -22.09 -7.09 20.26
CA MET A 190 -21.10 -6.75 19.24
C MET A 190 -20.71 -5.26 19.38
N LEU A 191 -19.41 -5.01 19.41
CA LEU A 191 -18.85 -3.65 19.42
C LEU A 191 -18.28 -3.31 18.05
N HIS A 192 -18.84 -2.29 17.40
CA HIS A 192 -18.30 -1.69 16.19
C HIS A 192 -17.54 -0.42 16.55
N VAL A 193 -16.32 -0.25 16.04
CA VAL A 193 -15.56 0.98 16.26
C VAL A 193 -15.28 1.68 14.95
N PHE A 194 -15.61 2.97 14.94
CA PHE A 194 -15.38 3.90 13.85
C PHE A 194 -14.49 5.01 14.38
N GLY A 195 -13.46 5.39 13.64
CA GLY A 195 -12.59 6.51 14.02
C GLY A 195 -12.21 7.34 12.80
N GLY A 196 -11.73 8.55 13.05
CA GLY A 196 -11.07 9.38 12.04
C GLY A 196 -9.82 8.70 11.44
N ASP A 197 -9.19 9.35 10.46
CA ASP A 197 -7.99 8.83 9.81
C ASP A 197 -6.86 8.62 10.82
N ALA A 198 -6.58 7.36 11.16
CA ALA A 198 -5.44 6.89 11.95
C ALA A 198 -4.06 7.11 11.25
N GLY A 199 -4.02 7.94 10.20
CA GLY A 199 -3.02 7.90 9.14
C GLY A 199 -3.33 6.84 8.09
N SER A 200 -2.84 7.03 6.86
CA SER A 200 -3.14 6.17 5.71
C SER A 200 -2.71 4.71 5.88
N LEU A 201 -1.72 4.44 6.75
CA LEU A 201 -1.14 3.11 6.94
C LEU A 201 -1.67 2.34 8.14
N TYR A 202 -2.45 2.98 9.02
CA TYR A 202 -2.94 2.32 10.23
C TYR A 202 -4.46 2.28 10.21
N ARG A 203 -4.99 1.38 11.02
CA ARG A 203 -6.41 1.33 11.32
C ARG A 203 -6.59 1.23 12.82
N LEU A 204 -7.64 1.86 13.30
CA LEU A 204 -8.05 1.78 14.69
C LEU A 204 -8.80 0.46 14.91
N THR A 205 -8.43 -0.27 15.96
CA THR A 205 -9.09 -1.51 16.35
C THR A 205 -9.42 -1.51 17.84
N ALA A 206 -10.44 -2.24 18.24
CA ALA A 206 -10.79 -2.45 19.64
C ALA A 206 -10.32 -3.82 20.12
N ARG A 207 -9.82 -3.88 21.35
CA ARG A 207 -9.45 -5.11 22.04
C ARG A 207 -9.96 -5.09 23.47
N VAL A 208 -10.64 -6.16 23.89
CA VAL A 208 -11.02 -6.36 25.29
C VAL A 208 -10.00 -7.29 25.96
N ALA A 209 -9.40 -6.85 27.07
CA ALA A 209 -8.49 -7.65 27.88
C ALA A 209 -8.70 -7.36 29.37
N ASP A 210 -8.74 -8.42 30.18
CA ASP A 210 -8.95 -8.35 31.63
C ASP A 210 -10.17 -7.51 32.05
N GLY A 211 -11.25 -7.59 31.26
CA GLY A 211 -12.47 -6.81 31.50
C GLY A 211 -12.33 -5.32 31.19
N ASN A 212 -11.32 -4.89 30.42
CA ASN A 212 -11.17 -3.52 29.97
C ASN A 212 -11.13 -3.44 28.43
N LEU A 213 -11.75 -2.41 27.86
CA LEU A 213 -11.70 -2.11 26.44
C LEU A 213 -10.54 -1.16 26.15
N TYR A 214 -9.65 -1.58 25.26
CA TYR A 214 -8.53 -0.82 24.72
C TYR A 214 -8.77 -0.49 23.26
N MET A 215 -8.20 0.63 22.84
CA MET A 215 -8.15 1.06 21.45
C MET A 215 -6.71 0.97 20.97
N ASP A 216 -6.46 0.09 20.00
CA ASP A 216 -5.13 -0.20 19.49
C ASP A 216 -5.01 0.24 18.02
N TYR A 217 -3.92 0.92 17.68
CA TYR A 217 -3.52 1.14 16.30
C TYR A 217 -2.82 -0.10 15.76
N VAL A 218 -3.39 -0.66 14.70
CA VAL A 218 -2.80 -1.81 14.02
C VAL A 218 -2.40 -1.38 12.62
N ARG A 219 -1.20 -1.81 12.20
CA ARG A 219 -0.75 -1.65 10.81
C ARG A 219 -1.82 -2.21 9.89
N ASP A 220 -2.38 -1.36 9.05
CA ASP A 220 -3.28 -1.86 8.04
C ASP A 220 -2.47 -2.42 6.88
N THR A 221 -2.91 -3.59 6.45
CA THR A 221 -2.25 -4.37 5.42
C THR A 221 -3.21 -4.62 4.25
N ASP A 222 -4.45 -4.10 4.31
CA ASP A 222 -5.32 -4.03 3.14
C ASP A 222 -4.88 -2.90 2.21
N TYR A 223 -4.01 -3.23 1.26
CA TYR A 223 -3.44 -2.24 0.34
C TYR A 223 -4.47 -1.60 -0.59
N ALA A 224 -5.65 -2.22 -0.78
CA ALA A 224 -6.71 -1.60 -1.57
C ALA A 224 -7.30 -0.37 -0.87
N ARG A 225 -7.37 -0.41 0.47
CA ARG A 225 -7.76 0.75 1.29
C ARG A 225 -6.60 1.73 1.42
N VAL A 226 -5.42 1.23 1.81
CA VAL A 226 -4.25 2.07 2.12
C VAL A 226 -3.82 2.94 0.93
N LEU A 227 -3.84 2.39 -0.28
CA LEU A 227 -3.35 3.09 -1.48
C LEU A 227 -4.42 3.91 -2.21
N ASP A 228 -5.68 3.81 -1.79
CA ASP A 228 -6.85 4.29 -2.55
C ASP A 228 -6.81 3.89 -4.04
N ASN A 229 -6.21 2.72 -4.32
CA ASN A 229 -6.09 2.15 -5.66
C ASN A 229 -6.47 0.69 -5.60
N LYS A 230 -7.73 0.41 -5.92
CA LYS A 230 -8.30 -0.93 -5.82
C LYS A 230 -7.56 -1.97 -6.66
N ASN A 231 -7.09 -1.63 -7.86
CA ASN A 231 -6.42 -2.60 -8.73
C ASN A 231 -5.04 -2.97 -8.20
N LEU A 232 -4.24 -1.96 -7.86
CA LEU A 232 -2.90 -2.16 -7.29
C LEU A 232 -2.98 -2.84 -5.92
N GLY A 233 -3.89 -2.39 -5.05
CA GLY A 233 -4.07 -2.97 -3.74
C GLY A 233 -4.59 -4.40 -3.78
N ASN A 234 -5.50 -4.73 -4.70
CA ASN A 234 -5.94 -6.11 -4.90
C ASN A 234 -4.79 -7.00 -5.39
N PHE A 235 -3.94 -6.52 -6.30
CA PHE A 235 -2.75 -7.26 -6.71
C PHE A 235 -1.86 -7.61 -5.52
N LEU A 236 -1.56 -6.65 -4.66
CA LEU A 236 -0.74 -6.88 -3.45
C LEU A 236 -1.43 -7.81 -2.44
N ASN A 237 -2.74 -7.65 -2.24
CA ASN A 237 -3.53 -8.50 -1.38
C ASN A 237 -3.59 -9.95 -1.90
N ASP A 238 -3.68 -10.14 -3.21
CA ASP A 238 -3.66 -11.47 -3.83
C ASP A 238 -2.26 -12.09 -3.81
N LEU A 239 -1.20 -11.27 -3.98
CA LEU A 239 0.18 -11.70 -3.75
C LEU A 239 0.33 -12.25 -2.33
N ARG A 240 -0.20 -11.57 -1.31
CA ARG A 240 -0.15 -12.05 0.09
C ARG A 240 -0.84 -13.40 0.28
N LYS A 241 -1.98 -13.62 -0.37
CA LYS A 241 -2.68 -14.91 -0.30
C LYS A 241 -1.86 -16.04 -0.95
N SER A 242 -1.13 -15.72 -2.01
CA SER A 242 -0.30 -16.69 -2.74
C SER A 242 1.03 -16.99 -2.03
N ASN A 243 1.65 -15.99 -1.41
CA ASN A 243 2.92 -16.10 -0.69
C ASN A 243 2.96 -15.13 0.49
N ALA A 244 2.72 -15.64 1.69
CA ALA A 244 2.73 -14.82 2.91
C ALA A 244 4.13 -14.33 3.31
N ASN A 245 5.20 -15.00 2.84
CA ASN A 245 6.60 -14.68 3.17
C ASN A 245 7.29 -13.90 2.04
N ASP A 246 6.54 -13.23 1.19
CA ASP A 246 7.09 -12.46 0.08
C ASP A 246 7.92 -11.28 0.61
N LYS A 247 9.16 -11.12 0.10
CA LYS A 247 10.09 -10.08 0.55
C LYS A 247 9.56 -8.68 0.25
N LEU A 248 8.87 -8.48 -0.88
CA LEU A 248 8.22 -7.20 -1.22
C LEU A 248 7.14 -6.87 -0.19
N LEU A 249 6.27 -7.82 0.14
CA LEU A 249 5.21 -7.61 1.13
C LEU A 249 5.79 -7.32 2.52
N ALA A 250 6.84 -8.03 2.92
CA ALA A 250 7.53 -7.76 4.18
C ALA A 250 8.12 -6.34 4.22
N ALA A 251 8.69 -5.85 3.11
CA ALA A 251 9.17 -4.48 3.01
C ALA A 251 8.01 -3.46 3.06
N LEU A 252 6.91 -3.70 2.33
CA LEU A 252 5.73 -2.83 2.34
C LEU A 252 5.03 -2.80 3.71
N ASP A 253 5.00 -3.91 4.43
CA ASP A 253 4.46 -3.98 5.81
C ASP A 253 5.37 -3.26 6.81
N GLY A 254 6.69 -3.23 6.55
CA GLY A 254 7.69 -2.53 7.37
C GLY A 254 7.83 -1.03 7.10
N ALA A 255 7.20 -0.48 6.05
CA ALA A 255 7.29 0.93 5.70
C ALA A 255 6.69 1.84 6.79
N LYS A 256 7.43 2.86 7.22
CA LYS A 256 7.04 3.75 8.34
C LYS A 256 5.94 4.73 7.95
N ASP A 257 6.00 5.23 6.73
CA ASP A 257 5.09 6.23 6.17
C ASP A 257 4.79 5.97 4.69
N ILE A 258 3.85 6.75 4.14
CA ILE A 258 3.37 6.56 2.77
C ILE A 258 4.45 6.86 1.73
N ASP A 259 5.42 7.72 2.06
CA ASP A 259 6.52 8.08 1.18
C ASP A 259 7.53 6.94 1.06
N GLU A 260 7.89 6.31 2.18
CA GLU A 260 8.71 5.09 2.21
C GLU A 260 7.99 3.93 1.50
N LEU A 261 6.68 3.79 1.70
CA LEU A 261 5.88 2.80 0.99
C LEU A 261 5.90 3.04 -0.53
N ASN A 262 5.72 4.29 -0.97
CA ASN A 262 5.80 4.68 -2.39
C ASN A 262 7.21 4.46 -2.96
N ALA A 263 8.26 4.72 -2.17
CA ALA A 263 9.64 4.48 -2.59
C ALA A 263 9.89 2.98 -2.84
N ILE A 264 9.49 2.11 -1.92
CA ILE A 264 9.57 0.64 -2.09
C ILE A 264 8.78 0.21 -3.33
N MET A 265 7.54 0.69 -3.48
CA MET A 265 6.71 0.35 -4.64
C MET A 265 7.34 0.79 -5.97
N SER A 266 7.96 1.97 -6.00
CA SER A 266 8.63 2.48 -7.19
C SER A 266 9.87 1.67 -7.57
N GLN A 267 10.51 1.01 -6.60
CA GLN A 267 11.68 0.18 -6.79
C GLN A 267 11.33 -1.21 -7.31
N SER A 268 10.23 -1.79 -6.82
CA SER A 268 9.74 -3.13 -7.19
C SER A 268 9.56 -3.33 -8.69
N MET A 269 10.13 -4.42 -9.20
CA MET A 269 9.97 -4.83 -10.60
C MET A 269 8.60 -5.47 -10.87
N ARG A 270 7.93 -5.97 -9.82
CA ARG A 270 6.56 -6.47 -9.93
C ARG A 270 5.54 -5.35 -10.08
N LEU A 271 5.84 -4.17 -9.55
CA LEU A 271 4.97 -2.98 -9.65
C LEU A 271 5.36 -2.05 -10.79
N ALA A 272 6.62 -2.08 -11.21
CA ALA A 272 7.15 -1.35 -12.37
C ALA A 272 7.83 -2.31 -13.37
N PRO A 273 7.06 -3.15 -14.10
CA PRO A 273 7.63 -4.23 -14.91
C PRO A 273 8.51 -3.76 -16.08
N MET A 274 8.47 -2.48 -16.47
CA MET A 274 9.40 -1.94 -17.47
C MET A 274 10.87 -2.04 -17.01
N LYS A 275 11.14 -2.03 -15.70
CA LYS A 275 12.49 -2.20 -15.15
C LYS A 275 13.12 -3.55 -15.49
N LEU A 276 12.30 -4.59 -15.71
CA LEU A 276 12.78 -5.89 -16.18
C LEU A 276 13.52 -5.78 -17.52
N MET A 277 13.17 -4.78 -18.35
CA MET A 277 13.79 -4.55 -19.65
C MET A 277 15.16 -3.86 -19.56
N THR A 278 15.56 -3.30 -18.41
CA THR A 278 16.86 -2.62 -18.26
C THR A 278 18.02 -3.55 -18.61
N SER A 279 18.04 -4.79 -18.13
CA SER A 279 19.08 -5.76 -18.48
C SER A 279 19.03 -6.20 -19.94
N VAL A 280 17.84 -6.28 -20.53
CA VAL A 280 17.69 -6.55 -21.96
C VAL A 280 18.28 -5.40 -22.78
N ARG A 281 18.03 -4.15 -22.38
CA ARG A 281 18.62 -2.96 -23.01
C ARG A 281 20.13 -2.89 -22.84
N MET A 282 20.66 -3.27 -21.68
CA MET A 282 22.11 -3.35 -21.45
C MET A 282 22.77 -4.38 -22.38
N LEU A 283 22.12 -5.52 -22.61
CA LEU A 283 22.57 -6.54 -23.57
C LEU A 283 22.49 -6.03 -25.01
N ASN A 284 21.37 -5.41 -25.39
CA ASN A 284 21.23 -4.75 -26.69
C ASN A 284 22.34 -3.71 -26.90
N PHE A 285 22.65 -2.91 -25.88
CA PHE A 285 23.70 -1.90 -25.94
C PHE A 285 25.08 -2.52 -26.15
N THR A 286 25.36 -3.66 -25.53
CA THR A 286 26.57 -4.43 -25.79
C THR A 286 26.64 -4.87 -27.27
N GLU A 287 25.52 -5.31 -27.85
CA GLU A 287 25.43 -5.70 -29.25
C GLU A 287 25.52 -4.50 -30.22
N MET A 288 25.00 -3.33 -29.83
CA MET A 288 25.10 -2.07 -30.57
C MET A 288 26.53 -1.50 -30.53
N SER A 289 27.24 -1.66 -29.42
CA SER A 289 28.54 -1.02 -29.20
C SER A 289 29.74 -1.82 -29.67
N ARG A 290 29.59 -3.13 -29.88
CA ARG A 290 30.68 -4.03 -30.25
C ARG A 290 31.46 -3.56 -31.48
N VAL A 291 32.79 -3.58 -31.40
CA VAL A 291 33.70 -3.40 -32.55
C VAL A 291 33.55 -4.59 -33.50
N ARG A 292 33.32 -4.33 -34.80
CA ARG A 292 33.19 -5.41 -35.80
C ARG A 292 34.33 -5.31 -36.82
N ALA A 293 35.12 -6.37 -36.90
CA ALA A 293 36.23 -6.48 -37.83
C ALA A 293 35.75 -6.68 -39.28
N ARG A 294 36.50 -6.15 -40.25
CA ARG A 294 36.28 -6.37 -41.69
C ARG A 294 36.50 -7.84 -42.08
N GLY A 295 35.68 -8.37 -42.98
CA GLY A 295 35.93 -9.64 -43.67
C GLY A 295 34.89 -10.75 -43.46
N ASP A 296 35.11 -11.87 -44.14
CA ASP A 296 34.24 -13.06 -44.11
C ASP A 296 34.58 -14.00 -42.95
N TYR A 297 33.64 -14.17 -42.02
CA TYR A 297 33.81 -15.15 -40.95
C TYR A 297 32.48 -15.62 -40.37
N MET A 298 32.48 -16.82 -39.81
CA MET A 298 31.46 -17.28 -38.88
C MET A 298 32.08 -17.42 -37.50
N SER A 299 31.42 -16.94 -36.45
CA SER A 299 31.90 -17.04 -35.07
C SER A 299 30.84 -17.63 -34.16
N LEU A 300 31.29 -18.45 -33.20
CA LEU A 300 30.50 -18.94 -32.08
C LEU A 300 31.18 -18.48 -30.80
N MET A 301 30.44 -17.77 -29.95
CA MET A 301 30.98 -17.05 -28.81
C MET A 301 30.16 -17.34 -27.56
N PRO A 302 30.66 -18.15 -26.60
CA PRO A 302 30.19 -18.05 -25.23
C PRO A 302 30.37 -16.63 -24.68
N VAL A 303 29.36 -16.17 -23.96
CA VAL A 303 29.32 -14.84 -23.36
C VAL A 303 28.91 -14.97 -21.90
N ALA A 304 29.65 -14.30 -21.03
CA ALA A 304 29.31 -14.09 -19.64
C ALA A 304 29.30 -12.60 -19.33
N LEU A 305 28.24 -12.11 -18.69
CA LEU A 305 28.13 -10.74 -18.19
C LEU A 305 27.73 -10.78 -16.73
N PHE A 306 28.35 -9.94 -15.93
CA PHE A 306 28.14 -9.84 -14.50
C PHE A 306 27.99 -8.37 -14.14
N ALA A 307 26.94 -8.01 -13.44
CA ALA A 307 26.72 -6.69 -12.90
C ALA A 307 26.21 -6.82 -11.47
N ASP A 308 26.14 -5.71 -10.74
CA ASP A 308 25.52 -5.73 -9.41
C ASP A 308 24.05 -6.17 -9.54
N GLY A 309 23.68 -7.21 -8.77
CA GLY A 309 22.35 -7.81 -8.85
C GLY A 309 21.98 -8.50 -10.17
N MET A 310 22.91 -8.75 -11.10
CA MET A 310 22.61 -9.42 -12.37
C MET A 310 23.75 -10.32 -12.87
N ASP A 311 23.42 -11.52 -13.31
CA ASP A 311 24.30 -12.39 -14.09
C ASP A 311 23.64 -12.87 -15.38
N ALA A 312 24.41 -12.86 -16.48
CA ALA A 312 24.00 -13.34 -17.79
C ALA A 312 24.99 -14.36 -18.31
N LEU A 313 24.51 -15.55 -18.66
CA LEU A 313 25.31 -16.61 -19.27
C LEU A 313 24.65 -17.06 -20.55
N GLY A 314 25.41 -17.11 -21.64
CA GLY A 314 24.83 -17.39 -22.94
C GLY A 314 25.85 -17.64 -24.03
N GLY A 315 25.34 -17.58 -25.25
CA GLY A 315 26.13 -17.75 -26.45
C GLY A 315 25.56 -16.93 -27.59
N ALA A 316 26.45 -16.45 -28.45
CA ALA A 316 26.13 -15.76 -29.68
C ALA A 316 26.76 -16.50 -30.87
N ILE A 317 26.05 -16.51 -31.98
CA ILE A 317 26.57 -16.90 -33.28
C ILE A 317 26.49 -15.71 -34.21
N GLU A 318 27.53 -15.48 -34.99
CA GLU A 318 27.58 -14.41 -35.97
C GLU A 318 28.14 -14.92 -37.28
N ARG A 319 27.58 -14.41 -38.38
CA ARG A 319 28.11 -14.63 -39.72
C ARG A 319 28.20 -13.28 -40.42
N THR A 320 29.39 -13.01 -40.94
CA THR A 320 29.72 -11.78 -41.63
C THR A 320 30.18 -12.13 -43.05
N TYR A 321 29.74 -11.31 -44.01
CA TYR A 321 29.92 -11.43 -45.44
C TYR A 321 30.50 -10.12 -46.01
N GLY A 322 31.68 -10.17 -46.60
CA GLY A 322 32.27 -9.09 -47.38
C GLY A 322 31.62 -8.98 -48.75
N VAL A 323 31.25 -7.78 -49.16
CA VAL A 323 30.76 -7.46 -50.50
C VAL A 323 31.74 -6.48 -51.12
N GLY A 324 32.75 -7.03 -51.81
CA GLY A 324 33.92 -6.27 -52.22
C GLY A 324 34.80 -5.87 -51.04
N ASP A 325 35.64 -4.86 -51.23
CA ASP A 325 36.64 -4.46 -50.22
C ASP A 325 36.09 -3.47 -49.17
N THR A 326 34.94 -2.86 -49.43
CA THR A 326 34.44 -1.71 -48.65
C THR A 326 33.13 -1.98 -47.91
N ILE A 327 32.33 -2.96 -48.32
CA ILE A 327 31.03 -3.24 -47.70
C ILE A 327 31.10 -4.57 -46.95
N THR A 328 30.56 -4.58 -45.75
CA THR A 328 30.40 -5.78 -44.92
C THR A 328 28.95 -5.89 -44.49
N LEU A 329 28.34 -7.06 -44.69
CA LEU A 329 27.01 -7.41 -44.20
C LEU A 329 27.16 -8.48 -43.12
N GLY A 330 26.33 -8.48 -42.10
CA GLY A 330 26.33 -9.59 -41.16
C GLY A 330 25.03 -9.78 -40.43
N ILE A 331 24.88 -10.99 -39.92
CA ILE A 331 23.75 -11.44 -39.12
C ILE A 331 24.28 -12.12 -37.86
N ALA A 332 23.71 -11.79 -36.72
CA ALA A 332 24.03 -12.41 -35.46
C ALA A 332 22.75 -12.88 -34.76
N GLY A 333 22.84 -13.99 -34.05
CA GLY A 333 21.81 -14.50 -33.15
C GLY A 333 22.43 -14.81 -31.79
N TYR A 334 21.67 -14.64 -30.72
CA TYR A 334 22.16 -14.89 -29.37
C TYR A 334 21.06 -15.44 -28.47
N VAL A 335 21.50 -16.16 -27.44
CA VAL A 335 20.67 -16.68 -26.37
C VAL A 335 21.38 -16.48 -25.04
N PHE A 336 20.64 -16.03 -24.02
CA PHE A 336 21.13 -15.78 -22.69
C PHE A 336 20.15 -16.30 -21.64
N SER A 337 20.69 -16.92 -20.59
CA SER A 337 20.02 -17.05 -19.31
C SER A 337 20.44 -15.87 -18.46
N LEU A 338 19.46 -15.13 -17.94
CA LEU A 338 19.64 -14.01 -17.04
C LEU A 338 19.14 -14.40 -15.67
N ASN A 339 19.91 -14.14 -14.63
CA ASN A 339 19.42 -14.09 -13.26
C ASN A 339 19.58 -12.67 -12.75
N GLN A 340 18.56 -12.18 -12.06
CA GLN A 340 18.53 -10.85 -11.48
C GLN A 340 17.99 -10.91 -10.07
N SER A 341 18.55 -10.09 -9.20
CA SER A 341 18.18 -9.99 -7.80
C SER A 341 18.29 -8.54 -7.36
N ASP A 342 17.26 -8.04 -6.69
CA ASP A 342 17.31 -6.81 -5.94
C ASP A 342 16.93 -7.05 -4.47
N ASP A 343 16.72 -5.97 -3.72
CA ASP A 343 16.38 -6.03 -2.29
C ASP A 343 15.03 -6.73 -2.01
N PHE A 344 14.13 -6.80 -3.00
CA PHE A 344 12.75 -7.26 -2.83
C PHE A 344 12.44 -8.53 -3.62
N GLU A 345 13.09 -8.74 -4.75
CA GLU A 345 12.73 -9.73 -5.76
C GLU A 345 13.96 -10.44 -6.34
N GLU A 346 13.78 -11.72 -6.63
CA GLU A 346 14.74 -12.51 -7.40
C GLU A 346 13.99 -13.12 -8.59
N TYR A 347 14.58 -13.04 -9.78
CA TYR A 347 13.94 -13.56 -10.98
C TYR A 347 14.96 -14.04 -12.00
N LYS A 348 14.44 -14.85 -12.93
CA LYS A 348 15.23 -15.42 -14.01
C LYS A 348 14.57 -15.11 -15.32
N SER A 349 15.34 -14.93 -16.38
CA SER A 349 14.78 -14.82 -17.72
C SER A 349 15.62 -15.53 -18.76
N ALA A 350 14.93 -16.01 -19.79
CA ALA A 350 15.57 -16.49 -21.00
C ALA A 350 15.41 -15.42 -22.07
N LEU A 351 16.54 -14.87 -22.53
CA LEU A 351 16.60 -13.90 -23.61
C LEU A 351 17.07 -14.60 -24.89
N TYR A 352 16.41 -14.31 -25.99
CA TYR A 352 16.86 -14.68 -27.33
C TYR A 352 16.67 -13.49 -28.25
N GLY A 353 17.61 -13.32 -29.16
CA GLY A 353 17.56 -12.20 -30.07
C GLY A 353 18.48 -12.38 -31.25
N GLY A 354 18.44 -11.40 -32.12
CA GLY A 354 19.31 -11.34 -33.28
C GLY A 354 19.36 -9.95 -33.85
N ASN A 355 20.42 -9.70 -34.60
CA ASN A 355 20.62 -8.45 -35.30
C ASN A 355 21.17 -8.68 -36.69
N VAL A 356 20.91 -7.71 -37.55
CA VAL A 356 21.54 -7.57 -38.85
C VAL A 356 22.32 -6.26 -38.84
N HIS A 357 23.47 -6.25 -39.50
CA HIS A 357 24.27 -5.05 -39.62
C HIS A 357 24.86 -4.92 -41.02
N ILE A 358 25.11 -3.68 -41.39
CA ILE A 358 25.86 -3.28 -42.56
C ILE A 358 26.93 -2.31 -42.10
N ALA A 359 28.16 -2.51 -42.56
CA ALA A 359 29.25 -1.59 -42.35
C ALA A 359 29.88 -1.24 -43.70
N TYR A 360 30.14 0.05 -43.88
CA TYR A 360 30.91 0.61 -44.96
C TYR A 360 32.23 1.10 -44.37
N PHE A 361 33.32 0.60 -44.93
CA PHE A 361 34.67 0.99 -44.59
C PHE A 361 35.39 1.40 -45.87
N ASP A 362 35.92 2.61 -45.86
CA ASP A 362 36.82 3.14 -46.87
C ASP A 362 38.08 3.65 -46.15
N ASP A 363 39.10 4.04 -46.90
CA ASP A 363 40.36 4.51 -46.31
C ASP A 363 40.18 5.79 -45.47
N ASP A 364 39.14 6.60 -45.76
CA ASP A 364 38.86 7.85 -45.06
C ASP A 364 37.60 7.81 -44.16
N ILE A 365 36.65 6.92 -44.45
CA ILE A 365 35.28 6.99 -43.91
C ILE A 365 34.84 5.65 -43.32
N PHE A 366 34.20 5.73 -42.16
CA PHE A 366 33.49 4.64 -41.53
C PHE A 366 32.00 4.99 -41.42
N ALA A 367 31.13 4.08 -41.87
CA ALA A 367 29.71 4.15 -41.57
C ALA A 367 29.18 2.77 -41.22
N ARG A 368 28.28 2.68 -40.25
CA ARG A 368 27.65 1.42 -39.85
C ARG A 368 26.19 1.64 -39.56
N ALA A 369 25.35 0.67 -39.89
CA ALA A 369 23.99 0.58 -39.39
C ALA A 369 23.73 -0.83 -38.85
N LEU A 370 23.02 -0.91 -37.74
CA LEU A 370 22.62 -2.16 -37.09
C LEU A 370 21.15 -2.05 -36.68
N ALA A 371 20.40 -3.13 -36.88
CA ALA A 371 19.05 -3.28 -36.37
C ALA A 371 18.87 -4.68 -35.78
N GLY A 372 18.18 -4.78 -34.66
CA GLY A 372 17.98 -6.02 -33.95
C GLY A 372 16.69 -6.10 -33.18
N ILE A 373 16.40 -7.32 -32.74
CA ILE A 373 15.24 -7.68 -31.94
C ILE A 373 15.68 -8.61 -30.82
N SER A 374 15.15 -8.37 -29.63
CA SER A 374 15.36 -9.12 -28.39
C SER A 374 14.03 -9.51 -27.81
N VAL A 375 13.88 -10.77 -27.41
CA VAL A 375 12.67 -11.26 -26.72
C VAL A 375 13.11 -11.96 -25.45
N ALA A 376 12.57 -11.53 -24.32
CA ALA A 376 12.88 -12.03 -22.99
C ALA A 376 11.64 -12.65 -22.34
N ASN A 377 11.74 -13.89 -21.89
CA ASN A 377 10.70 -14.53 -21.09
C ASN A 377 11.09 -14.43 -19.61
N PHE A 378 10.37 -13.63 -18.83
CA PHE A 378 10.66 -13.43 -17.41
C PHE A 378 9.88 -14.43 -16.54
N ASN A 379 10.58 -15.05 -15.60
CA ASN A 379 10.04 -15.88 -14.55
C ASN A 379 10.10 -15.12 -13.22
N ILE A 380 9.03 -14.37 -12.93
CA ILE A 380 8.88 -13.47 -11.77
C ILE A 380 7.49 -13.63 -11.10
N ASP A 381 6.82 -14.75 -11.39
CA ASP A 381 5.43 -15.05 -11.02
C ASP A 381 4.44 -14.05 -11.59
N SER A 382 4.02 -13.04 -10.82
CA SER A 382 2.98 -12.08 -11.21
C SER A 382 3.47 -10.65 -11.11
N VAL A 383 3.19 -9.86 -12.15
CA VAL A 383 3.47 -8.43 -12.21
C VAL A 383 2.17 -7.64 -12.40
N PHE A 384 2.16 -6.39 -11.96
CA PHE A 384 1.10 -5.44 -12.18
C PHE A 384 1.45 -4.51 -13.33
N ASN A 385 0.57 -4.42 -14.34
CA ASN A 385 0.81 -3.56 -15.51
C ASN A 385 0.08 -2.21 -15.48
N GLY A 386 -0.42 -1.79 -14.31
CA GLY A 386 -1.24 -0.59 -14.15
C GLY A 386 -2.75 -0.85 -14.22
N THR A 387 -3.18 -1.96 -14.82
CA THR A 387 -4.61 -2.30 -14.97
C THR A 387 -4.95 -3.70 -14.48
N ASP A 388 -4.13 -4.68 -14.86
CA ASP A 388 -4.33 -6.10 -14.64
C ASP A 388 -3.07 -6.74 -14.04
N THR A 389 -3.23 -7.94 -13.51
CA THR A 389 -2.13 -8.83 -13.16
C THR A 389 -1.74 -9.68 -14.37
N VAL A 390 -0.44 -9.73 -14.68
CA VAL A 390 0.12 -10.54 -15.75
C VAL A 390 1.12 -11.51 -15.15
N SER A 391 0.96 -12.80 -15.42
CA SER A 391 1.92 -13.80 -14.96
C SER A 391 3.03 -14.04 -15.98
N ASN A 392 4.27 -14.13 -15.50
CA ASN A 392 5.50 -14.40 -16.26
C ASN A 392 5.54 -13.65 -17.61
N PRO A 393 5.62 -12.31 -17.54
CA PRO A 393 5.49 -11.48 -18.73
C PRO A 393 6.61 -11.76 -19.73
N MET A 394 6.26 -11.68 -21.02
CA MET A 394 7.23 -11.64 -22.11
C MET A 394 7.56 -10.19 -22.43
N GLY A 395 8.85 -9.88 -22.50
CA GLY A 395 9.39 -8.62 -22.96
C GLY A 395 9.87 -8.70 -24.40
N LEU A 396 9.65 -7.64 -25.16
CA LEU A 396 10.15 -7.44 -26.52
C LEU A 396 10.96 -6.15 -26.54
N SER A 397 12.14 -6.16 -27.13
CA SER A 397 12.87 -4.95 -27.50
C SER A 397 13.27 -4.97 -28.96
N VAL A 398 13.16 -3.81 -29.61
CA VAL A 398 13.59 -3.55 -30.98
C VAL A 398 14.55 -2.37 -30.93
N TYR A 399 15.77 -2.59 -31.40
CA TYR A 399 16.83 -1.60 -31.28
C TYR A 399 17.51 -1.37 -32.63
N SER A 400 17.97 -0.16 -32.86
CA SER A 400 18.75 0.18 -34.05
C SER A 400 19.69 1.34 -33.80
N VAL A 401 20.85 1.31 -34.46
CA VAL A 401 21.86 2.37 -34.40
C VAL A 401 22.46 2.59 -35.78
N ALA A 402 22.90 3.81 -36.02
CA ALA A 402 23.75 4.19 -37.12
C ALA A 402 24.95 4.98 -36.58
N ASP A 403 26.14 4.57 -37.00
CA ASP A 403 27.41 5.21 -36.66
C ASP A 403 28.02 5.84 -37.91
N PHE A 404 28.65 6.99 -37.72
CA PHE A 404 29.41 7.68 -38.75
C PHE A 404 30.71 8.20 -38.16
N GLY A 405 31.82 7.95 -38.85
CA GLY A 405 33.16 8.29 -38.39
C GLY A 405 34.15 8.48 -39.52
N PHE A 406 35.35 8.88 -39.14
CA PHE A 406 36.49 9.03 -40.05
C PHE A 406 37.58 8.04 -39.66
N VAL A 407 38.33 7.53 -40.63
CA VAL A 407 39.45 6.63 -40.38
C VAL A 407 40.74 7.45 -40.39
N PHE A 408 41.57 7.29 -39.37
CA PHE A 408 42.88 7.94 -39.28
C PHE A 408 43.98 6.90 -39.12
N ASP A 409 44.87 6.81 -40.11
CA ASP A 409 46.11 6.04 -40.03
C ASP A 409 47.14 6.81 -39.20
N VAL A 410 47.29 6.43 -37.93
CA VAL A 410 48.20 7.12 -36.99
C VAL A 410 49.63 6.57 -37.08
N ALA A 411 49.76 5.29 -37.42
CA ALA A 411 51.03 4.62 -37.69
C ALA A 411 50.82 3.43 -38.65
N GLN A 412 51.91 2.80 -39.08
CA GLN A 412 51.82 1.58 -39.89
C GLN A 412 51.05 0.51 -39.10
N ASN A 413 49.90 0.08 -39.65
CA ASN A 413 48.97 -0.87 -39.07
C ASN A 413 48.24 -0.43 -37.77
N VAL A 414 48.12 0.89 -37.54
CA VAL A 414 47.35 1.44 -36.41
C VAL A 414 46.34 2.46 -36.94
N GLU A 415 45.06 2.13 -36.82
CA GLU A 415 43.93 2.97 -37.23
C GLU A 415 43.19 3.49 -35.99
N VAL A 416 42.78 4.76 -36.02
CA VAL A 416 41.86 5.34 -35.04
C VAL A 416 40.61 5.81 -35.76
N VAL A 417 39.45 5.37 -35.28
CA VAL A 417 38.14 5.63 -35.88
C VAL A 417 37.24 6.31 -34.85
N PRO A 418 37.31 7.65 -34.70
CA PRO A 418 36.30 8.38 -33.95
C PRO A 418 34.96 8.34 -34.68
N PHE A 419 33.86 8.21 -33.94
CA PHE A 419 32.52 8.14 -34.50
C PHE A 419 31.49 8.87 -33.65
N VAL A 420 30.40 9.24 -34.29
CA VAL A 420 29.14 9.65 -33.67
C VAL A 420 28.06 8.62 -33.99
N ARG A 421 27.13 8.43 -33.07
CA ARG A 421 26.06 7.44 -33.13
C ARG A 421 24.70 8.10 -32.92
N GLY A 422 23.74 7.70 -33.74
CA GLY A 422 22.31 7.94 -33.52
C GLY A 422 21.52 6.64 -33.54
N GLY A 423 20.51 6.48 -32.70
CA GLY A 423 19.74 5.26 -32.63
C GLY A 423 18.49 5.34 -31.75
N VAL A 424 17.85 4.20 -31.59
CA VAL A 424 16.63 4.03 -30.79
C VAL A 424 16.57 2.61 -30.21
N ASP A 425 16.07 2.47 -28.98
CA ASP A 425 15.70 1.20 -28.35
C ASP A 425 14.26 1.29 -27.85
N TYR A 426 13.37 0.56 -28.52
CA TYR A 426 11.98 0.40 -28.13
C TYR A 426 11.83 -0.86 -27.28
N ALA A 427 11.15 -0.77 -26.14
CA ALA A 427 10.81 -1.91 -25.29
C ALA A 427 9.29 -2.00 -25.04
N ASN A 428 8.79 -3.23 -24.95
CA ASN A 428 7.44 -3.56 -24.58
C ASN A 428 7.44 -4.71 -23.59
N ILE A 429 6.70 -4.57 -22.48
CA ILE A 429 6.48 -5.66 -21.53
C ILE A 429 5.14 -5.48 -20.83
N ALA A 430 4.36 -6.55 -20.69
CA ALA A 430 3.09 -6.55 -19.97
C ALA A 430 2.08 -5.46 -20.42
N LYS A 431 2.06 -5.07 -21.70
CA LYS A 431 1.28 -3.94 -22.29
C LYS A 431 1.87 -2.54 -22.02
N LEU A 432 2.93 -2.40 -21.23
CA LEU A 432 3.69 -1.16 -21.09
C LEU A 432 4.68 -1.03 -22.25
N THR A 433 4.90 0.19 -22.71
CA THR A 433 5.85 0.51 -23.79
C THR A 433 6.73 1.66 -23.39
N ASP A 434 7.99 1.60 -23.78
CA ASP A 434 8.95 2.67 -23.56
C ASP A 434 9.94 2.77 -24.73
N THR A 435 10.35 3.99 -25.10
CA THR A 435 11.26 4.24 -26.21
C THR A 435 12.39 5.15 -25.78
N GLU A 436 13.61 4.66 -25.87
CA GLU A 436 14.82 5.44 -25.59
C GLU A 436 15.52 5.83 -26.89
N PHE A 437 15.95 7.09 -26.97
CA PHE A 437 16.79 7.56 -28.05
C PHE A 437 18.26 7.44 -27.67
N VAL A 438 19.07 6.95 -28.60
CA VAL A 438 20.51 6.80 -28.44
C VAL A 438 21.19 7.92 -29.22
N ALA A 439 21.96 8.75 -28.52
CA ALA A 439 22.95 9.64 -29.14
C ALA A 439 24.27 9.42 -28.42
N ALA A 440 25.30 9.01 -29.14
CA ALA A 440 26.58 8.64 -28.54
C ALA A 440 27.76 9.16 -29.36
N ALA A 441 28.92 9.20 -28.72
CA ALA A 441 30.20 9.42 -29.38
C ALA A 441 31.22 8.43 -28.83
N GLY A 442 32.21 8.09 -29.65
CA GLY A 442 33.23 7.12 -29.26
C GLY A 442 34.41 7.12 -30.21
N ALA A 443 35.34 6.22 -29.93
CA ALA A 443 36.47 5.95 -30.79
C ALA A 443 36.86 4.47 -30.72
N ASN A 444 37.23 3.91 -31.86
CA ASN A 444 37.83 2.59 -31.96
C ASN A 444 39.30 2.75 -32.36
N LEU A 445 40.19 2.07 -31.65
CA LEU A 445 41.59 1.90 -32.03
C LEU A 445 41.75 0.48 -32.55
N LEU A 446 42.23 0.33 -33.78
CA LEU A 446 42.48 -0.96 -34.43
C LEU A 446 43.97 -1.10 -34.69
N VAL A 447 44.54 -2.24 -34.32
CA VAL A 447 45.96 -2.54 -34.49
C VAL A 447 46.12 -3.90 -35.16
N ASP A 448 46.71 -3.91 -36.34
CA ASP A 448 46.94 -5.12 -37.12
C ASP A 448 48.43 -5.53 -37.09
N PHE A 449 48.72 -6.79 -36.78
CA PHE A 449 50.07 -7.33 -36.81
C PHE A 449 50.11 -8.66 -37.57
N ALA A 450 51.01 -8.79 -38.55
CA ALA A 450 51.17 -10.00 -39.33
C ALA A 450 52.51 -10.68 -39.02
N GLY A 451 52.45 -11.93 -38.55
CA GLY A 451 53.59 -12.86 -38.51
C GLY A 451 53.63 -13.77 -39.74
N TYR A 452 54.59 -14.71 -39.79
CA TYR A 452 54.72 -15.66 -40.90
C TYR A 452 53.51 -16.62 -41.02
N ASP A 453 52.99 -17.13 -39.89
CA ASP A 453 51.93 -18.15 -39.89
C ASP A 453 50.62 -17.69 -39.24
N LEU A 454 50.62 -16.57 -38.51
CA LEU A 454 49.45 -16.04 -37.80
C LEU A 454 49.36 -14.52 -37.96
N LYS A 455 48.13 -14.02 -38.13
CA LYS A 455 47.80 -12.59 -38.07
C LYS A 455 47.07 -12.31 -36.76
N TYR A 456 47.47 -11.27 -36.07
CA TYR A 456 46.85 -10.80 -34.84
C TYR A 456 46.19 -9.45 -35.12
N LYS A 457 44.93 -9.28 -34.74
CA LYS A 457 44.24 -7.99 -34.77
C LYS A 457 43.77 -7.63 -33.38
N TYR A 458 44.08 -6.44 -32.92
CA TYR A 458 43.60 -5.91 -31.66
C TYR A 458 42.64 -4.76 -31.92
N GLY A 459 41.52 -4.75 -31.20
CA GLY A 459 40.56 -3.65 -31.20
C GLY A 459 40.41 -3.12 -29.77
N PHE A 460 40.35 -1.81 -29.62
CA PHE A 460 39.96 -1.16 -28.37
C PHE A 460 38.86 -0.15 -28.69
N GLY A 461 37.68 -0.32 -28.10
CA GLY A 461 36.53 0.56 -28.26
C GLY A 461 36.26 1.34 -26.99
N ILE A 462 35.91 2.61 -27.12
CA ILE A 462 35.30 3.43 -26.07
C ILE A 462 34.10 4.17 -26.64
N ALA A 463 32.97 4.16 -25.95
CA ALA A 463 31.77 4.86 -26.36
C ALA A 463 30.99 5.36 -25.13
N ALA A 464 30.39 6.55 -25.25
CA ALA A 464 29.51 7.12 -24.23
C ALA A 464 28.27 7.72 -24.87
N ASP A 465 27.10 7.54 -24.26
CA ASP A 465 25.84 8.08 -24.76
C ASP A 465 25.15 9.07 -23.80
N ILE A 466 24.12 9.76 -24.31
CA ILE A 466 23.34 10.76 -23.57
C ILE A 466 22.48 10.19 -22.44
N ARG A 467 22.32 8.88 -22.35
CA ARG A 467 21.58 8.21 -21.28
C ARG A 467 22.45 7.97 -20.05
N GLY A 468 23.76 8.25 -20.15
CA GLY A 468 24.73 7.95 -19.12
C GLY A 468 25.42 6.59 -19.30
N MET A 469 25.09 5.86 -20.38
CA MET A 469 25.73 4.58 -20.65
C MET A 469 27.14 4.79 -21.21
N PHE A 470 28.09 4.00 -20.72
CA PHE A 470 29.48 4.03 -21.12
C PHE A 470 29.96 2.60 -21.41
N ASN A 471 30.64 2.39 -22.52
CA ASN A 471 31.24 1.10 -22.87
C ASN A 471 32.73 1.26 -23.12
N VAL A 472 33.51 0.34 -22.58
CA VAL A 472 34.90 0.10 -22.98
C VAL A 472 35.03 -1.36 -23.32
N ASP A 473 35.54 -1.66 -24.51
CA ASP A 473 35.81 -3.03 -24.92
C ASP A 473 37.20 -3.16 -25.51
N ALA A 474 37.79 -4.34 -25.33
CA ALA A 474 39.03 -4.75 -25.95
C ALA A 474 38.81 -6.12 -26.58
N GLU A 475 39.25 -6.27 -27.82
CA GLU A 475 39.12 -7.51 -28.59
C GLU A 475 40.47 -7.89 -29.18
N MET A 476 40.75 -9.19 -29.20
CA MET A 476 41.91 -9.78 -29.85
C MET A 476 41.43 -10.89 -30.78
N HIS A 477 41.77 -10.77 -32.06
CA HIS A 477 41.58 -11.80 -33.07
C HIS A 477 42.92 -12.44 -33.42
N ILE A 478 42.93 -13.77 -33.45
CA ILE A 478 44.03 -14.59 -33.93
C ILE A 478 43.53 -15.27 -35.20
N LEU A 479 44.16 -15.01 -36.33
CA LEU A 479 43.77 -15.51 -37.64
C LEU A 479 44.90 -16.37 -38.20
N SER A 480 44.61 -17.60 -38.57
CA SER A 480 45.51 -18.44 -39.36
C SER A 480 45.19 -18.27 -40.85
N PRO A 481 46.11 -17.68 -41.64
CA PRO A 481 45.88 -17.44 -43.06
C PRO A 481 45.78 -18.73 -43.89
N ASN A 482 46.29 -19.85 -43.37
CA ASN A 482 46.53 -21.07 -44.14
C ASN A 482 45.39 -22.09 -44.03
N ASP A 483 44.65 -22.12 -42.93
CA ASP A 483 43.58 -23.09 -42.66
C ASP A 483 42.21 -22.44 -42.38
N GLY A 484 42.12 -21.10 -42.45
CA GLY A 484 40.88 -20.36 -42.21
C GLY A 484 40.41 -20.41 -40.76
N PHE A 485 41.21 -20.95 -39.83
CA PHE A 485 40.86 -20.96 -38.41
C PHE A 485 41.12 -19.59 -37.78
N ALA A 486 40.19 -19.15 -36.93
CA ALA A 486 40.31 -17.93 -36.18
C ALA A 486 39.84 -18.09 -34.72
N GLY A 487 40.47 -17.36 -33.82
CA GLY A 487 40.05 -17.28 -32.42
C GLY A 487 39.86 -15.83 -32.04
N THR A 488 38.82 -15.53 -31.29
CA THR A 488 38.53 -14.17 -30.83
C THR A 488 38.40 -14.18 -29.31
N VAL A 489 39.01 -13.24 -28.61
CA VAL A 489 38.76 -13.01 -27.19
C VAL A 489 38.40 -11.54 -27.02
N SER A 490 37.28 -11.26 -26.37
CA SER A 490 36.88 -9.88 -26.06
C SER A 490 36.51 -9.73 -24.60
N VAL A 491 36.95 -8.65 -23.99
CA VAL A 491 36.58 -8.27 -22.63
C VAL A 491 36.08 -6.84 -22.69
N GLY A 492 34.99 -6.54 -22.00
CA GLY A 492 34.46 -5.20 -21.94
C GLY A 492 33.79 -4.90 -20.62
N ALA A 493 33.59 -3.62 -20.37
CA ALA A 493 32.80 -3.12 -19.26
C ALA A 493 31.77 -2.16 -19.83
N VAL A 494 30.51 -2.36 -19.44
CA VAL A 494 29.40 -1.46 -19.74
C VAL A 494 28.95 -0.87 -18.41
N TYR A 495 29.08 0.43 -18.28
CA TYR A 495 28.54 1.18 -17.16
C TYR A 495 27.19 1.78 -17.55
N ASP A 496 26.21 1.59 -16.68
CA ASP A 496 24.97 2.34 -16.56
C ASP A 496 24.87 2.81 -15.09
N ASP A 497 23.70 3.20 -14.59
CA ASP A 497 23.44 3.34 -13.13
C ASP A 497 23.85 2.08 -12.33
N ILE A 498 24.08 0.95 -13.02
CA ILE A 498 24.74 -0.26 -12.53
C ILE A 498 26.01 -0.53 -13.35
N VAL A 499 27.13 -0.86 -12.69
CA VAL A 499 28.38 -1.27 -13.38
C VAL A 499 28.26 -2.73 -13.83
N GLY A 500 28.29 -2.97 -15.14
CA GLY A 500 28.39 -4.29 -15.75
C GLY A 500 29.78 -4.60 -16.30
N PHE A 501 30.27 -5.81 -16.03
CA PHE A 501 31.50 -6.37 -16.56
C PHE A 501 31.19 -7.59 -17.45
N GLY A 502 31.79 -7.62 -18.63
CA GLY A 502 31.54 -8.63 -19.66
C GLY A 502 32.79 -9.32 -20.15
N VAL A 503 32.71 -10.64 -20.31
CA VAL A 503 33.73 -11.46 -20.95
C VAL A 503 33.07 -12.26 -22.06
N LYS A 504 33.58 -12.14 -23.30
CA LYS A 504 33.22 -13.02 -24.41
C LYS A 504 34.47 -13.73 -24.92
N VAL A 505 34.37 -15.03 -25.11
CA VAL A 505 35.43 -15.82 -25.75
C VAL A 505 34.80 -16.47 -26.98
N GLY A 506 35.44 -16.36 -28.12
CA GLY A 506 34.93 -16.75 -29.42
C GLY A 506 35.86 -17.68 -30.16
N LEU A 507 35.28 -18.67 -30.83
CA LEU A 507 35.97 -19.42 -31.88
C LEU A 507 35.32 -19.04 -33.21
N SER A 508 36.15 -18.75 -34.20
CA SER A 508 35.74 -18.25 -35.49
C SER A 508 36.33 -19.12 -36.60
N ALA A 509 35.56 -19.38 -37.63
CA ALA A 509 36.05 -19.99 -38.86
C ALA A 509 35.86 -18.98 -39.99
N ALA A 510 36.95 -18.53 -40.58
CA ALA A 510 36.96 -17.85 -41.85
C ALA A 510 36.79 -18.92 -42.94
N ALA A 511 35.63 -18.93 -43.59
CA ALA A 511 35.43 -19.76 -44.76
C ALA A 511 35.90 -18.94 -45.97
N THR A 512 37.15 -19.12 -46.38
CA THR A 512 37.62 -18.70 -47.70
C THR A 512 37.00 -19.66 -48.73
N PHE A 513 36.08 -19.14 -49.56
CA PHE A 513 35.57 -19.85 -50.74
C PHE A 513 36.11 -19.20 -52.00
#